data_AF-A0A6G3PKL2-F1
#
_entry.id   AF-A0A6G3PKL2-F1
#
_cell.length_a   1.000
_cell.length_b   1.000
_cell.length_c   1.000
_cell.angle_alpha   90.00
_cell.angle_beta   90.00
_cell.angle_gamma   90.00
#
_symmetry.space_group_name_H-M   'P 1'
#
loop_
_entity.id
_entity.type
_entity.pdbx_description
1 polymer ?
#
loop_
_entity_poly.entity_id
_entity_poly.type
_entity_poly.pdbx_seq_one_letter_code
_entity_poly.pdbx_strand_id
1 'polypeptide(L)'
;MNGSRTKAQAGANLPALRHHNAALILDLLRAAGAEGISRLELAEGTGLTPQAVSKITARLREDGLAVGAGLRPSTGGKPRTVLRLVPDAQFAVGLHLDRDGLTAVLVDLAGRPVAVTRAPLDLGAPA
;
A
#
# COMPACT_ATOMS: atom_id res chain seq x y z
N MET A 1 -30.41 -39.23 12.57
CA MET A 1 -30.32 -38.17 13.60
C MET A 1 -28.87 -37.69 13.65
N ASN A 2 -28.69 -36.36 13.47
CA ASN A 2 -27.53 -35.49 13.76
C ASN A 2 -26.18 -36.13 14.16
N GLY A 3 -25.04 -35.77 13.60
CA GLY A 3 -24.64 -34.46 13.05
C GLY A 3 -23.63 -33.80 13.99
N SER A 4 -22.34 -33.80 13.63
CA SER A 4 -21.38 -32.78 14.07
C SER A 4 -20.14 -32.85 13.18
N ARG A 5 -20.12 -32.03 12.11
CA ARG A 5 -18.89 -31.67 11.40
C ARG A 5 -18.35 -30.42 12.08
N THR A 6 -17.23 -30.55 12.76
CA THR A 6 -16.45 -29.45 13.31
C THR A 6 -16.05 -28.51 12.16
N LYS A 7 -16.78 -27.41 11.99
CA LYS A 7 -16.34 -26.31 11.14
C LYS A 7 -15.12 -25.71 11.84
N ALA A 8 -13.94 -26.01 11.33
CA ALA A 8 -12.76 -25.20 11.56
C ALA A 8 -13.09 -23.79 11.04
N GLN A 9 -13.53 -22.92 11.93
CA GLN A 9 -13.74 -21.52 11.64
C GLN A 9 -12.34 -20.94 11.48
N ALA A 10 -11.93 -20.79 10.21
CA ALA A 10 -10.67 -20.16 9.83
C ALA A 10 -10.67 -18.72 10.36
N GLY A 11 -10.15 -18.55 11.58
CA GLY A 11 -9.78 -17.26 12.12
C GLY A 11 -8.57 -16.77 11.34
N ALA A 12 -8.80 -16.23 10.14
CA ALA A 12 -7.78 -15.47 9.43
C ALA A 12 -7.28 -14.38 10.40
N ASN A 13 -5.97 -14.31 10.62
CA ASN A 13 -5.32 -13.36 11.52
C ASN A 13 -5.78 -11.94 11.16
N LEU A 14 -6.75 -11.40 11.91
CA LEU A 14 -7.43 -10.12 11.62
C LEU A 14 -6.45 -8.97 11.40
N PRO A 15 -5.38 -8.83 12.23
CA PRO A 15 -4.29 -7.92 11.95
C PRO A 15 -3.61 -8.13 10.59
N ALA A 16 -3.26 -9.36 10.22
CA ALA A 16 -2.61 -9.65 8.94
C ALA A 16 -3.52 -9.32 7.75
N LEU A 17 -4.81 -9.65 7.84
CA LEU A 17 -5.80 -9.32 6.82
C LEU A 17 -5.97 -7.80 6.65
N ARG A 18 -5.95 -7.06 7.76
CA ARG A 18 -6.00 -5.58 7.72
C ARG A 18 -4.78 -4.98 7.03
N HIS A 19 -3.57 -5.48 7.32
CA HIS A 19 -2.36 -5.02 6.64
C HIS A 19 -2.39 -5.35 5.15
N HIS A 20 -2.83 -6.56 4.78
CA HIS A 20 -2.97 -6.96 3.39
C HIS A 20 -3.93 -6.04 2.61
N ASN A 21 -5.11 -5.77 3.15
CA ASN A 21 -6.09 -4.90 2.48
C ASN A 21 -5.59 -3.45 2.36
N ALA A 22 -4.85 -2.96 3.36
CA ALA A 22 -4.22 -1.63 3.28
C ALA A 22 -3.13 -1.58 2.20
N ALA A 23 -2.32 -2.64 2.07
CA ALA A 23 -1.31 -2.75 1.02
C ALA A 23 -1.93 -2.69 -0.38
N LEU A 24 -3.02 -3.43 -0.63
CA LEU A 24 -3.73 -3.39 -1.92
C LEU A 24 -4.19 -1.97 -2.30
N ILE A 25 -4.74 -1.21 -1.34
CA ILE A 25 -5.16 0.17 -1.59
C ILE A 25 -3.96 1.10 -1.82
N LEU A 26 -2.88 0.95 -1.03
CA LEU A 26 -1.66 1.73 -1.21
C LEU A 26 -1.02 1.48 -2.58
N ASP A 27 -1.04 0.24 -3.07
CA ASP A 27 -0.51 -0.11 -4.39
C ASP A 27 -1.31 0.54 -5.52
N LEU A 28 -2.64 0.54 -5.45
CA LEU A 28 -3.47 1.24 -6.43
C LEU A 28 -3.32 2.76 -6.35
N LEU A 29 -3.23 3.34 -5.15
CA LEU A 29 -2.95 4.77 -4.97
C LEU A 29 -1.59 5.16 -5.56
N ARG A 30 -0.56 4.31 -5.37
CA ARG A 30 0.77 4.49 -5.95
C ARG A 30 0.72 4.44 -7.47
N ALA A 31 0.05 3.43 -8.05
CA ALA A 31 -0.09 3.27 -9.49
C ALA A 31 -0.86 4.43 -10.15
N ALA A 32 -1.86 4.98 -9.46
CA ALA A 32 -2.66 6.10 -9.96
C ALA A 32 -1.89 7.44 -9.98
N GLY A 33 -0.82 7.58 -9.19
CA GLY A 33 0.02 8.77 -9.17
C GLY A 33 -0.72 10.05 -8.79
N ALA A 34 -0.32 11.18 -9.41
CA ALA A 34 -0.85 12.51 -9.10
C ALA A 34 -2.34 12.67 -9.45
N GLU A 35 -2.77 11.95 -10.49
CA GLU A 35 -4.13 11.89 -11.00
C GLU A 35 -5.11 11.28 -9.97
N GLY A 36 -4.60 10.45 -9.06
CA GLY A 36 -5.38 9.83 -7.99
C GLY A 36 -6.42 8.83 -8.48
N ILE A 37 -7.15 8.21 -7.57
CA ILE A 37 -8.12 7.15 -7.86
C ILE A 37 -9.34 7.30 -6.93
N SER A 38 -10.53 7.07 -7.46
CA SER A 38 -11.76 7.18 -6.67
C SER A 38 -11.97 5.95 -5.79
N ARG A 39 -12.81 6.07 -4.76
CA ARG A 39 -13.16 4.92 -3.90
C ARG A 39 -13.90 3.81 -4.65
N LEU A 40 -14.60 4.13 -5.74
CA LEU A 40 -15.25 3.12 -6.57
C LEU A 40 -14.19 2.30 -7.31
N GLU A 41 -13.28 2.97 -8.01
CA GLU A 41 -12.20 2.32 -8.75
C GLU A 41 -11.27 1.52 -7.80
N LEU A 42 -11.05 2.00 -6.57
CA LEU A 42 -10.36 1.24 -5.54
C LEU A 42 -11.12 -0.04 -5.15
N ALA A 43 -12.46 0.02 -5.00
CA ALA A 43 -13.26 -1.16 -4.69
C ALA A 43 -13.22 -2.17 -5.85
N GLU A 44 -13.35 -1.70 -7.08
CA GLU A 44 -13.26 -2.52 -8.29
C GLU A 44 -11.87 -3.17 -8.45
N GLY A 45 -10.81 -2.39 -8.28
CA GLY A 45 -9.43 -2.87 -8.45
C GLY A 45 -8.94 -3.78 -7.32
N THR A 46 -9.49 -3.66 -6.11
CA THR A 46 -9.09 -4.51 -4.96
C THR A 46 -10.05 -5.67 -4.68
N GLY A 47 -11.26 -5.67 -5.24
CA GLY A 47 -12.33 -6.62 -4.88
C GLY A 47 -12.88 -6.43 -3.47
N LEU A 48 -12.51 -5.35 -2.77
CA LEU A 48 -12.99 -5.05 -1.42
C LEU A 48 -14.38 -4.42 -1.45
N THR A 49 -15.15 -4.59 -0.38
CA THR A 49 -16.45 -3.93 -0.25
C THR A 49 -16.28 -2.41 -0.18
N PRO A 50 -17.25 -1.61 -0.67
CA PRO A 50 -17.19 -0.15 -0.58
C PRO A 50 -17.03 0.37 0.87
N GLN A 51 -17.60 -0.36 1.84
CA GLN A 51 -17.45 -0.03 3.26
C GLN A 51 -16.01 -0.26 3.75
N ALA A 52 -15.37 -1.35 3.34
CA ALA A 52 -13.97 -1.64 3.68
C ALA A 52 -13.03 -0.58 3.08
N VAL A 53 -13.20 -0.26 1.80
CA VAL A 53 -12.44 0.82 1.13
C VAL A 53 -12.63 2.15 1.85
N SER A 54 -13.86 2.49 2.23
CA SER A 54 -14.13 3.74 2.95
C SER A 54 -13.42 3.81 4.29
N LYS A 55 -13.43 2.72 5.07
CA LYS A 55 -12.73 2.65 6.37
C LYS A 55 -11.22 2.73 6.19
N ILE A 56 -10.65 1.99 5.25
CA ILE A 56 -9.20 1.98 5.02
C ILE A 56 -8.74 3.35 4.53
N THR A 57 -9.41 3.93 3.53
CA THR A 57 -9.04 5.25 3.00
C THR A 57 -9.24 6.39 4.01
N ALA A 58 -10.22 6.30 4.91
CA ALA A 58 -10.34 7.25 6.02
C ALA A 58 -9.12 7.18 6.93
N ARG A 59 -8.73 5.98 7.36
CA ARG A 59 -7.54 5.77 8.19
C ARG A 59 -6.25 6.25 7.50
N LEU A 60 -6.04 5.91 6.22
CA LEU A 60 -4.86 6.38 5.48
C LEU A 60 -4.79 7.91 5.41
N ARG A 61 -5.92 8.60 5.39
CA ARG A 61 -5.96 10.08 5.43
C ARG A 61 -5.69 10.61 6.83
N GLU A 62 -6.22 9.98 7.86
CA GLU A 62 -5.93 10.30 9.27
C GLU A 62 -4.44 10.11 9.57
N ASP A 63 -3.83 9.06 9.04
CA ASP A 63 -2.41 8.76 9.14
C ASP A 63 -1.53 9.65 8.22
N GLY A 64 -2.13 10.55 7.43
CA GLY A 64 -1.42 11.47 6.53
C GLY A 64 -0.84 10.84 5.24
N LEU A 65 -1.13 9.56 4.98
CA LEU A 65 -0.59 8.78 3.86
C LEU A 65 -1.32 9.04 2.53
N ALA A 66 -2.56 9.54 2.60
CA ALA A 66 -3.38 9.86 1.44
C ALA A 66 -4.13 11.19 1.61
N VAL A 67 -4.38 11.87 0.50
CA VAL A 67 -5.11 13.16 0.45
C VAL A 67 -6.10 13.19 -0.70
N GLY A 68 -7.06 14.11 -0.64
CA GLY A 68 -7.93 14.37 -1.78
C GLY A 68 -7.15 15.00 -2.94
N ALA A 69 -7.33 14.48 -4.15
CA ALA A 69 -6.75 15.01 -5.39
C ALA A 69 -7.74 15.85 -6.21
N GLY A 70 -8.86 16.26 -5.60
CA GLY A 70 -9.92 17.03 -6.25
C GLY A 70 -11.04 16.17 -6.82
N LEU A 71 -11.73 16.70 -7.83
CA LEU A 71 -12.81 16.04 -8.54
C LEU A 71 -12.33 15.69 -9.96
N ARG A 72 -12.51 14.44 -10.39
CA ARG A 72 -12.32 14.07 -11.79
C ARG A 72 -13.62 14.12 -12.59
N PRO A 73 -13.58 14.64 -13.84
CA PRO A 73 -14.70 14.55 -14.77
C PRO A 73 -15.14 13.10 -14.95
N SER A 74 -16.45 12.86 -14.92
CA SER A 74 -17.02 11.54 -15.20
C SER A 74 -17.66 11.57 -16.59
N THR A 75 -17.50 10.50 -17.35
CA THR A 75 -18.12 10.31 -18.68
C THR A 75 -19.65 10.18 -18.65
N GLY A 76 -20.26 10.19 -17.46
CA GLY A 76 -21.70 10.15 -17.26
C GLY A 76 -22.05 10.01 -15.78
N GLY A 77 -21.98 11.10 -15.02
CA GLY A 77 -22.31 11.09 -13.60
C GLY A 77 -21.74 12.27 -12.81
N LYS A 78 -22.06 12.33 -11.51
CA LYS A 78 -21.50 13.34 -10.60
C LYS A 78 -19.97 13.18 -10.52
N PRO A 79 -19.19 14.28 -10.60
CA PRO A 79 -17.74 14.22 -10.46
C PRO A 79 -17.31 13.44 -9.21
N ARG A 80 -16.32 12.56 -9.36
CA ARG A 80 -15.89 11.67 -8.28
C ARG A 80 -14.73 12.32 -7.52
N THR A 81 -14.82 12.32 -6.19
CA THR A 81 -13.67 12.64 -5.35
C THR A 81 -12.60 11.57 -5.53
N VAL A 82 -11.41 11.99 -5.93
CA VAL A 82 -10.24 11.13 -6.08
C VAL A 82 -9.29 11.29 -4.91
N LEU A 83 -8.58 10.21 -4.59
CA LEU A 83 -7.56 10.14 -3.55
C LEU A 83 -6.20 9.91 -4.21
N ARG A 84 -5.16 10.56 -3.70
CA ARG A 84 -3.78 10.28 -4.10
C ARG A 84 -2.91 10.03 -2.87
N LEU A 85 -1.82 9.32 -3.09
CA LEU A 85 -0.77 9.13 -2.11
C LEU A 85 -0.09 10.47 -1.77
N VAL A 86 0.42 10.59 -0.54
CA VAL A 86 1.38 11.62 -0.14
C VAL A 86 2.76 10.95 -0.16
N PRO A 87 3.58 11.14 -1.22
CA PRO A 87 4.79 10.34 -1.41
C PRO A 87 5.78 10.41 -0.25
N ASP A 88 5.96 11.61 0.30
CA ASP A 88 6.92 11.95 1.36
C ASP A 88 6.39 11.74 2.78
N ALA A 89 5.18 11.18 2.94
CA ALA A 89 4.60 10.93 4.27
C ALA A 89 5.34 9.84 5.05
N GLN A 90 5.96 8.88 4.36
CA GLN A 90 6.80 7.83 4.94
C GLN A 90 7.89 7.39 3.96
N PHE A 91 8.89 6.68 4.48
CA PHE A 91 10.00 6.17 3.69
C PHE A 91 10.27 4.70 4.02
N ALA A 92 10.81 3.97 3.04
CA ALA A 92 11.29 2.61 3.23
C ALA A 92 12.78 2.53 2.85
N VAL A 93 13.53 1.66 3.54
CA VAL A 93 14.94 1.38 3.22
C VAL A 93 15.02 -0.01 2.60
N GLY A 94 15.58 -0.09 1.39
CA GLY A 94 15.95 -1.33 0.73
C GLY A 94 17.46 -1.55 0.82
N LEU A 95 17.87 -2.76 1.20
CA LEU A 95 19.27 -3.16 1.21
C LEU A 95 19.47 -4.26 0.15
N HIS A 96 20.44 -4.07 -0.72
CA HIS A 96 20.93 -5.08 -1.64
C HIS A 96 22.35 -5.46 -1.24
N LEU A 97 22.51 -6.73 -0.87
CA LEU A 97 23.74 -7.30 -0.36
C LEU A 97 24.36 -8.16 -1.45
N ASP A 98 25.55 -7.77 -1.88
CA ASP A 98 26.41 -8.52 -2.79
C ASP A 98 27.62 -9.06 -2.01
N ARG A 99 28.38 -9.98 -2.62
CA ARG A 99 29.58 -10.57 -2.00
C ARG A 99 30.58 -9.52 -1.50
N ASP A 100 30.79 -8.48 -2.32
CA ASP A 100 31.84 -7.47 -2.14
C ASP A 100 31.29 -6.08 -1.84
N GLY A 101 29.97 -5.94 -1.66
CA GLY A 101 29.33 -4.64 -1.56
C GLY A 101 27.92 -4.64 -0.98
N LEU A 102 27.54 -3.49 -0.45
CA LEU A 102 26.20 -3.17 0.00
C LEU A 102 25.70 -1.95 -0.77
N THR A 103 24.48 -2.05 -1.30
CA THR A 103 23.70 -0.89 -1.76
C THR A 103 22.52 -0.68 -0.82
N ALA A 104 22.43 0.50 -0.21
CA ALA A 104 21.27 0.94 0.55
C ALA A 104 20.51 2.01 -0.26
N VAL A 105 19.19 1.86 -0.34
CA VAL A 105 18.29 2.79 -1.04
C VAL A 105 17.20 3.24 -0.07
N LEU A 106 17.06 4.54 0.12
CA LEU A 106 15.90 5.14 0.76
C LEU A 106 14.88 5.48 -0.32
N VAL A 107 13.65 4.99 -0.21
CA VAL A 107 12.55 5.29 -1.15
C VAL A 107 11.39 5.95 -0.44
N ASP A 108 10.69 6.85 -1.14
CA ASP A 108 9.42 7.41 -0.71
C ASP A 108 8.26 6.40 -0.90
N LEU A 109 7.05 6.73 -0.45
CA LEU A 109 5.88 5.85 -0.62
C LEU A 109 5.48 5.65 -2.08
N ALA A 110 5.88 6.55 -2.99
CA ALA A 110 5.70 6.38 -4.43
C ALA A 110 6.73 5.42 -5.05
N GLY A 111 7.68 4.90 -4.26
CA GLY A 111 8.76 4.02 -4.70
C GLY A 111 9.90 4.76 -5.38
N ARG A 112 9.97 6.10 -5.26
CA ARG A 112 11.03 6.90 -5.87
C ARG A 112 12.24 6.95 -4.92
N PRO A 113 13.47 6.75 -5.43
CA PRO A 113 14.67 6.85 -4.61
C PRO A 113 14.89 8.29 -4.16
N VAL A 114 15.02 8.46 -2.85
CA VAL A 114 15.36 9.71 -2.18
C VAL A 114 16.87 9.80 -1.94
N ALA A 115 17.49 8.67 -1.57
CA ALA A 115 18.94 8.56 -1.39
C ALA A 115 19.42 7.16 -1.77
N VAL A 116 20.64 7.08 -2.28
CA VAL A 116 21.32 5.82 -2.58
C VAL A 116 22.74 5.89 -2.03
N THR A 117 23.12 4.92 -1.21
CA THR A 117 24.47 4.78 -0.67
C THR A 117 25.02 3.43 -1.09
N ARG A 118 26.28 3.41 -1.51
CA ARG A 118 27.04 2.19 -1.80
C ARG A 118 28.26 2.15 -0.92
N ALA A 119 28.52 1.01 -0.30
CA ALA A 119 29.69 0.78 0.52
C ALA A 119 30.29 -0.59 0.20
N PRO A 120 31.63 -0.73 0.24
CA PRO A 120 32.26 -2.04 0.29
C PRO A 120 31.73 -2.83 1.48
N LEU A 121 31.48 -4.13 1.27
CA LEU A 121 31.08 -5.05 2.32
C LEU A 121 31.67 -6.42 1.99
N ASP A 122 32.54 -6.95 2.86
CA ASP A 122 33.01 -8.33 2.73
C ASP A 122 32.12 -9.25 3.55
N LEU A 123 31.16 -9.90 2.89
CA LEU A 123 30.25 -10.86 3.52
C LEU A 123 30.90 -12.24 3.75
N GLY A 124 32.18 -12.41 3.41
CA GLY A 124 32.92 -13.68 3.48
C GLY A 124 34.14 -13.67 4.39
N ALA A 125 34.50 -12.53 5.01
CA ALA A 125 35.62 -12.44 5.93
C ALA A 125 35.37 -13.33 7.17
N PRO A 126 36.32 -14.20 7.57
CA PRO A 126 36.22 -14.90 8.85
C PRO A 126 36.22 -13.88 10.01
N ALA A 127 35.40 -14.16 11.02
CA ALA A 127 35.26 -13.34 12.23
C ALA A 127 36.53 -13.31 13.09
#